data_AF-A0A7X4H379-F1
#
_entry.id   AF-A0A7X4H379-F1
#
_cell.length_a   1.000
_cell.length_b   1.000
_cell.length_c   1.000
_cell.angle_alpha   90.00
_cell.angle_beta   90.00
_cell.angle_gamma   90.00
#
_symmetry.space_group_name_H-M   'P 1'
#
loop_
_entity.id
_entity.type
_entity.pdbx_description
1 polymer ?
#
loop_
_entity_poly.entity_id
_entity_poly.type
_entity_poly.pdbx_seq_one_letter_code
_entity_poly.pdbx_strand_id
1 'polypeptide(L)'
;MSMYPATTSFVNILVFVKPDETAPGGYKVVTSPAAPLITEVDTVINYQIFDSDGYNIVFTGMTVSPEINNQLSEESVSVSGKLLTFSDANTEKVDLNITLQFQDKDNPKLVFSHDPQIINHPPT
;
A
#
# COMPACT_ATOMS: atom_id res chain seq x y z
N MET A 1 -15.33 22.45 19.16
CA MET A 1 -14.66 21.46 18.29
C MET A 1 -14.92 21.88 16.86
N SER A 2 -13.87 22.14 16.09
CA SER A 2 -14.01 22.53 14.69
C SER A 2 -14.58 21.35 13.90
N MET A 3 -15.77 21.54 13.33
CA MET A 3 -16.64 20.54 12.70
C MET A 3 -16.45 20.60 11.18
N TYR A 4 -15.22 20.52 10.70
CA TYR A 4 -14.97 20.40 9.26
C TYR A 4 -14.96 18.90 8.92
N PRO A 5 -15.90 18.40 8.10
CA PRO A 5 -15.80 17.04 7.61
C PRO A 5 -14.49 16.90 6.81
N ALA A 6 -13.85 15.74 6.90
CA ALA A 6 -12.71 15.43 6.03
C ALA A 6 -13.21 15.49 4.58
N THR A 7 -12.70 16.44 3.81
CA THR A 7 -13.05 16.65 2.39
C THR A 7 -12.29 15.70 1.47
N THR A 8 -11.24 15.07 1.98
CA THR A 8 -10.29 14.20 1.26
C THR A 8 -10.77 12.76 1.34
N SER A 9 -10.86 12.09 0.19
CA SER A 9 -11.19 10.66 0.12
C SER A 9 -10.13 9.82 0.83
N PHE A 10 -10.55 8.78 1.54
CA PHE A 10 -9.64 7.88 2.25
C PHE A 10 -9.95 6.42 1.90
N VAL A 11 -8.97 5.74 1.32
CA VAL A 11 -9.08 4.34 0.90
C VAL A 11 -8.16 3.51 1.78
N ASN A 12 -8.75 2.63 2.60
CA ASN A 12 -7.99 1.66 3.41
C ASN A 12 -7.94 0.31 2.69
N ILE A 13 -6.74 -0.21 2.50
CA ILE A 13 -6.46 -1.48 1.84
C ILE A 13 -5.87 -2.42 2.88
N LEU A 14 -6.55 -3.56 3.09
CA LEU A 14 -6.11 -4.56 4.04
C LEU A 14 -5.08 -5.47 3.40
N VAL A 15 -3.97 -5.69 4.09
CA VAL A 15 -2.88 -6.55 3.67
C VAL A 15 -2.85 -7.80 4.56
N PHE A 16 -2.90 -8.95 3.90
CA PHE A 16 -2.80 -10.27 4.50
C PHE A 16 -1.46 -10.88 4.08
N VAL A 17 -0.66 -11.32 5.05
CA VAL A 17 0.62 -11.96 4.82
C VAL A 17 0.58 -13.36 5.40
N LYS A 18 0.85 -14.36 4.56
CA LYS A 18 0.87 -15.77 4.96
C LYS A 18 2.14 -16.44 4.46
N PRO A 19 2.64 -17.50 5.12
CA PRO A 19 3.72 -18.31 4.56
C PRO A 19 3.37 -18.81 3.16
N ASP A 20 4.35 -18.77 2.25
CA ASP A 20 4.20 -19.33 0.93
C ASP A 20 4.48 -20.84 0.95
N GLU A 21 3.46 -21.65 0.71
CA GLU A 21 3.59 -23.11 0.64
C GLU A 21 4.44 -23.58 -0.56
N THR A 22 4.60 -22.72 -1.58
CA THR A 22 5.32 -23.04 -2.82
C THR A 22 6.78 -22.61 -2.79
N ALA A 23 7.15 -21.70 -1.88
CA ALA A 23 8.51 -21.18 -1.72
C ALA A 23 8.93 -21.27 -0.24
N PRO A 24 9.73 -22.28 0.16
CA PRO A 24 10.16 -22.42 1.54
C PRO A 24 10.87 -21.16 2.05
N GLY A 25 10.31 -20.54 3.09
CA GLY A 25 10.81 -19.27 3.65
C GLY A 25 10.38 -18.02 2.90
N GLY A 26 9.44 -18.14 1.96
CA GLY A 26 8.76 -17.02 1.32
C GLY A 26 7.45 -16.66 2.03
N TYR A 27 6.98 -15.45 1.78
CA TYR A 27 5.65 -14.99 2.18
C TYR A 27 4.82 -14.67 0.95
N LYS A 28 3.55 -15.05 1.00
CA LYS A 28 2.53 -14.64 0.06
C LYS A 28 1.74 -13.49 0.65
N VAL A 29 1.67 -12.39 -0.11
CA VAL A 29 0.90 -11.20 0.24
C VAL A 29 -0.36 -11.14 -0.60
N VAL A 30 -1.47 -10.78 0.03
CA VAL A 30 -2.76 -10.54 -0.62
C VAL A 30 -3.35 -9.24 -0.10
N THR A 31 -3.88 -8.41 -0.98
CA THR A 31 -4.57 -7.17 -0.65
C THR A 31 -6.08 -7.29 -0.81
N SER A 32 -6.83 -6.52 -0.02
CA SER A 32 -8.28 -6.38 -0.13
C SER A 32 -8.67 -4.90 -0.03
N PRO A 33 -9.16 -4.27 -1.12
CA PRO A 33 -9.32 -4.85 -2.45
C PRO A 33 -7.99 -5.24 -3.09
N ALA A 34 -8.03 -6.22 -4.01
CA ALA A 34 -6.82 -6.71 -4.69
C ALA A 34 -6.21 -5.60 -5.56
N ALA A 35 -7.02 -4.95 -6.39
CA ALA A 35 -6.67 -3.79 -7.17
C ALA A 35 -7.61 -2.62 -6.78
N PRO A 36 -7.16 -1.68 -5.92
CA PRO A 36 -7.95 -0.51 -5.58
C PRO A 36 -8.20 0.37 -6.81
N LEU A 37 -9.47 0.76 -7.02
CA LEU A 37 -9.85 1.74 -8.03
C LEU A 37 -10.01 3.10 -7.36
N ILE A 38 -9.19 4.07 -7.76
CA ILE A 38 -9.22 5.43 -7.22
C ILE A 38 -10.00 6.33 -8.17
N THR A 39 -11.08 6.94 -7.66
CA THR A 39 -12.02 7.74 -8.47
C THR A 39 -12.13 9.20 -8.06
N GLU A 40 -11.67 9.52 -6.86
CA GLU A 40 -11.71 10.88 -6.31
C GLU A 40 -10.32 11.52 -6.42
N VAL A 41 -10.28 12.84 -6.63
CA VAL A 41 -9.03 13.60 -6.56
C VAL A 41 -8.57 13.76 -5.12
N ASP A 42 -7.26 13.98 -4.93
CA ASP A 42 -6.64 14.14 -3.61
C ASP A 42 -7.05 13.01 -2.63
N THR A 43 -6.89 11.76 -3.05
CA THR A 43 -7.23 10.58 -2.26
C THR A 43 -6.04 10.16 -1.40
N VAL A 44 -6.26 9.93 -0.10
CA VAL A 44 -5.28 9.28 0.78
C VAL A 44 -5.47 7.77 0.69
N ILE A 45 -4.40 7.07 0.35
CA ILE A 45 -4.37 5.61 0.24
C ILE A 45 -3.55 5.07 1.41
N ASN A 46 -4.15 4.18 2.19
CA ASN A 46 -3.52 3.54 3.34
C ASN A 46 -3.51 2.02 3.18
N TYR A 47 -2.34 1.43 3.28
CA TYR A 47 -2.16 -0.01 3.40
C TYR A 47 -1.97 -0.38 4.88
N GLN A 48 -2.75 -1.36 5.33
CA GLN A 48 -2.70 -1.85 6.71
C GLN A 48 -2.42 -3.34 6.74
N ILE A 49 -1.33 -3.75 7.40
CA ILE A 49 -1.12 -5.16 7.76
C ILE A 49 -2.21 -5.54 8.76
N PHE A 50 -3.20 -6.27 8.28
CA PHE A 50 -4.36 -6.70 9.05
C PHE A 50 -4.11 -8.05 9.72
N ASP A 51 -3.53 -8.98 8.96
CA ASP A 51 -3.17 -10.30 9.44
C ASP A 51 -1.83 -10.72 8.84
N SER A 52 -0.94 -11.19 9.70
CA SER A 52 0.40 -11.68 9.32
C SER A 52 0.65 -13.09 9.83
N ASP A 53 -0.40 -13.86 10.15
CA ASP A 53 -0.32 -15.26 10.61
C ASP A 53 0.62 -15.47 11.81
N GLY A 54 0.68 -14.47 12.69
CA GLY A 54 1.54 -14.46 13.88
C GLY A 54 2.99 -14.01 13.64
N TYR A 55 3.41 -13.74 12.40
CA TYR A 55 4.76 -13.27 12.08
C TYR A 55 4.91 -11.77 12.28
N ASN A 56 6.12 -11.31 12.62
CA ASN A 56 6.43 -9.91 12.90
C ASN A 56 6.74 -9.11 11.63
N ILE A 57 5.81 -9.13 10.68
CA ILE A 57 5.97 -8.48 9.38
C ILE A 57 5.74 -6.98 9.46
N VAL A 58 6.59 -6.18 8.82
CA VAL A 58 6.46 -4.74 8.73
C VAL A 58 6.64 -4.25 7.29
N PHE A 59 6.04 -3.12 6.97
CA PHE A 59 6.41 -2.33 5.80
C PHE A 59 7.79 -1.70 5.98
N THR A 60 8.57 -1.66 4.91
CA THR A 60 9.85 -0.95 4.85
C THR A 60 9.84 0.23 3.88
N GLY A 61 8.84 0.31 3.01
CA GLY A 61 8.66 1.39 2.04
C GLY A 61 7.84 0.93 0.84
N MET A 62 7.83 1.73 -0.20
CA MET A 62 7.30 1.36 -1.51
C MET A 62 8.15 1.93 -2.65
N THR A 63 7.97 1.38 -3.84
CA THR A 63 8.48 1.99 -5.08
C THR A 63 7.35 2.12 -6.08
N VAL A 64 7.42 3.14 -6.93
CA VAL A 64 6.43 3.41 -7.98
C VAL A 64 7.10 3.38 -9.34
N SER A 65 6.43 2.81 -10.34
CA SER A 65 6.84 2.88 -11.73
C SER A 65 5.68 3.40 -12.61
N PRO A 66 5.89 4.49 -13.37
CA PRO A 66 7.13 5.29 -13.46
C PRO A 66 7.40 6.12 -12.19
N GLU A 67 8.70 6.27 -11.85
CA GLU A 67 9.15 6.99 -10.65
C GLU A 67 8.71 8.46 -10.66
N ILE A 68 8.78 9.11 -11.83
CA ILE A 68 8.23 10.45 -12.04
C ILE A 68 6.84 10.30 -12.69
N ASN A 69 5.79 10.36 -11.87
CA ASN A 69 4.40 10.26 -12.32
C ASN A 69 3.55 11.51 -12.02
N ASN A 70 3.99 12.42 -11.15
CA ASN A 70 3.23 13.60 -10.70
C ASN A 70 1.84 13.31 -10.09
N GLN A 71 1.53 12.04 -9.79
CA GLN A 71 0.24 11.62 -9.23
C GLN A 71 0.38 11.25 -7.74
N LEU A 72 1.42 10.49 -7.37
CA LEU A 72 1.59 9.98 -6.02
C LEU A 72 2.60 10.81 -5.21
N SER A 73 2.29 11.03 -3.94
CA SER A 73 3.26 11.52 -2.96
C SER A 73 4.26 10.44 -2.58
N GLU A 74 5.36 10.85 -1.93
CA GLU A 74 6.19 9.91 -1.16
C GLU A 74 5.35 9.20 -0.09
N GLU A 75 5.75 7.98 0.25
CA GLU A 75 5.10 7.20 1.30
C GLU A 75 5.54 7.61 2.71
N SER A 76 4.67 7.32 3.66
CA SER A 76 4.96 7.36 5.08
C SER A 76 4.70 6.00 5.69
N VAL A 77 5.73 5.41 6.29
CA VAL A 77 5.60 4.18 7.08
C VAL A 77 5.42 4.57 8.55
N SER A 78 4.35 4.07 9.16
CA SER A 78 4.09 4.27 10.60
C SER A 78 5.22 3.74 11.49
N VAL A 79 5.35 4.28 12.70
CA VAL A 79 6.38 3.85 13.68
C VAL A 79 6.32 2.36 13.99
N SER A 80 5.12 1.76 14.00
CA SER A 80 4.95 0.31 14.20
C SER A 80 5.35 -0.51 12.98
N GLY A 81 5.43 0.11 11.80
CA GLY A 81 5.62 -0.55 10.51
C GLY A 81 4.38 -1.29 10.00
N LYS A 82 3.21 -1.09 10.63
CA LYS A 82 1.97 -1.81 10.29
C LYS A 82 1.07 -1.06 9.32
N LEU A 83 1.35 0.23 9.11
CA LEU A 83 0.69 1.11 8.16
C LEU A 83 1.70 1.73 7.21
N LEU A 84 1.33 1.82 5.95
CA LEU A 84 2.01 2.58 4.91
C LEU A 84 0.96 3.47 4.22
N THR A 85 1.20 4.78 4.19
CA THR A 85 0.24 5.76 3.68
C THR A 85 0.89 6.69 2.67
N PHE A 86 0.17 7.03 1.60
CA PHE A 86 0.55 8.08 0.64
C PHE A 86 -0.71 8.72 0.07
N SER A 87 -0.55 9.83 -0.64
CA SER A 87 -1.64 10.54 -1.29
C SER A 87 -1.54 10.39 -2.81
N ASP A 88 -2.68 10.35 -3.47
CA ASP A 88 -2.83 10.32 -4.91
C ASP A 88 -3.65 11.53 -5.37
N ALA A 89 -3.05 12.36 -6.21
CA ALA A 89 -3.71 13.50 -6.83
C ALA A 89 -4.84 13.05 -7.76
N ASN A 90 -4.69 11.88 -8.41
CA ASN A 90 -5.65 11.28 -9.34
C ASN A 90 -6.19 12.30 -10.37
N THR A 91 -5.29 13.07 -10.98
CA THR A 91 -5.61 14.10 -11.99
C THR A 91 -5.45 13.59 -13.41
N GLU A 92 -4.69 12.52 -13.60
CA GLU A 92 -4.42 11.89 -14.89
C GLU A 92 -4.84 10.42 -14.89
N LYS A 93 -5.38 9.95 -16.01
CA LYS A 93 -5.71 8.54 -16.19
C LYS A 93 -4.43 7.77 -16.57
N VAL A 94 -3.85 7.09 -15.59
CA VAL A 94 -2.60 6.33 -15.74
C VAL A 94 -2.64 5.07 -14.87
N ASP A 95 -2.00 4.00 -15.36
CA ASP A 95 -1.77 2.80 -14.57
C ASP A 95 -0.45 2.96 -13.82
N LEU A 96 -0.50 2.91 -12.49
CA LEU A 96 0.67 3.07 -11.63
C LEU A 96 1.00 1.74 -10.97
N ASN A 97 2.19 1.22 -11.28
CA ASN A 97 2.67 -0.01 -10.66
C ASN A 97 3.35 0.36 -9.34
N ILE A 98 2.77 -0.09 -8.23
CA ILE A 98 3.30 0.15 -6.90
C ILE A 98 3.84 -1.15 -6.36
N THR A 99 5.07 -1.17 -5.91
CA THR A 99 5.65 -2.33 -5.25
C THR A 99 5.81 -2.03 -3.77
N LEU A 100 4.96 -2.64 -2.95
CA LEU A 100 5.05 -2.60 -1.49
C LEU A 100 6.22 -3.46 -1.03
N GLN A 101 7.02 -2.95 -0.09
CA GLN A 101 8.19 -3.64 0.44
C GLN A 101 7.97 -4.04 1.90
N PHE A 102 8.39 -5.26 2.23
CA PHE A 102 8.18 -5.87 3.53
C PHE A 102 9.47 -6.49 4.08
N GLN A 103 9.52 -6.59 5.40
CA GLN A 103 10.53 -7.32 6.14
C GLN A 103 9.90 -8.08 7.30
N ASP A 104 10.42 -9.27 7.57
CA ASP A 104 10.20 -9.95 8.84
C ASP A 104 11.19 -9.43 9.90
N LYS A 105 10.69 -8.78 10.95
CA LYS A 105 11.56 -8.23 12.01
C LYS A 105 12.28 -9.31 12.82
N ASP A 106 11.72 -10.51 12.90
CA ASP A 106 12.34 -11.62 13.62
C ASP A 106 13.39 -12.33 12.76
N ASN A 107 13.32 -12.15 11.44
CA ASN A 107 14.33 -12.60 10.48
C ASN A 107 14.68 -11.49 9.45
N PRO A 108 15.57 -10.54 9.80
CA PRO A 108 15.85 -9.36 8.97
C PRO A 108 16.39 -9.66 7.57
N LYS A 109 16.88 -10.87 7.31
CA LYS A 109 17.33 -11.32 5.99
C LYS A 109 16.17 -11.65 5.05
N LEU A 110 14.98 -11.86 5.60
CA LEU A 110 13.78 -12.19 4.86
C LEU A 110 13.06 -10.89 4.49
N VAL A 111 13.38 -10.41 3.29
CA VAL A 111 12.76 -9.27 2.64
C VAL A 111 11.99 -9.74 1.42
N PHE A 112 10.83 -9.15 1.17
CA PHE A 112 9.95 -9.52 0.07
C PHE A 112 9.10 -8.33 -0.36
N SER A 113 8.46 -8.45 -1.51
CA SER A 113 7.65 -7.38 -2.08
C SER A 113 6.35 -7.91 -2.67
N HIS A 114 5.39 -7.01 -2.83
CA HIS A 114 4.09 -7.30 -3.43
C HIS A 114 3.63 -6.11 -4.26
N ASP A 115 3.11 -6.40 -5.46
CA ASP A 115 2.49 -5.40 -6.33
C ASP A 115 0.97 -5.56 -6.29
N PRO A 116 0.23 -4.70 -5.56
CA PRO A 116 -1.23 -4.71 -5.58
C PRO A 116 -1.83 -4.12 -6.86
N GLN A 117 -1.06 -3.40 -7.69
CA GLN A 117 -1.51 -2.57 -8.81
C GLN A 117 -2.54 -1.49 -8.41
N ILE A 118 -2.29 -0.22 -8.73
CA ILE A 118 -3.27 0.87 -8.53
C ILE A 118 -3.73 1.40 -9.89
N ILE A 119 -5.04 1.56 -10.03
CA ILE A 119 -5.67 2.08 -11.24
C ILE A 119 -6.32 3.43 -10.92
N ASN A 120 -5.83 4.49 -11.57
CA ASN A 120 -6.39 5.83 -11.47
C ASN A 120 -7.50 6.04 -12.49
N HIS A 121 -8.65 6.52 -12.02
CA HIS A 121 -9.79 6.89 -12.85
C HIS A 121 -10.36 8.24 -12.40
N PRO A 122 -9.73 9.36 -12.82
CA PRO A 122 -10.14 10.70 -12.44
C PRO A 122 -11.61 10.99 -12.81
N PRO A 123 -12.32 11.82 -12.03
CA PRO A 123 -13.65 12.30 -12.41
C PRO A 123 -13.54 13.25 -13.61
N THR A 124 -14.31 12.99 -14.67
CA THR A 124 -14.38 13.80 -15.89
C THR A 124 -14.97 15.19 -15.67
#